data_AF-A0A7W4CKJ0-F1
#
_entry.id   AF-A0A7W4CKJ0-F1
#
_cell.length_a   1.000
_cell.length_b   1.000
_cell.length_c   1.000
_cell.angle_alpha   90.00
_cell.angle_beta   90.00
_cell.angle_gamma   90.00
#
_symmetry.space_group_name_H-M   'P 1'
#
loop_
_entity.id
_entity.type
_entity.pdbx_description
1 polymer ?
#
loop_
_entity_poly.entity_id
_entity_poly.type
_entity_poly.pdbx_seq_one_letter_code
_entity_poly.pdbx_strand_id
1 'polypeptide(L)'
;MLTFPAPGASETLGKVILPRAVTLPADFAGAVGNVDTSPAAGFAIDVTRNGFSVGTITIDSAGAFAFATAGGAPVLLSAGDVVRFVAPSVADTSIAGISMTIRGSLV
;
A
#
# COMPACT_ATOMS: atom_id res chain seq x y z
N MET A 1 24.31 -3.73 7.85
CA MET A 1 23.31 -3.04 7.01
C MET A 1 22.25 -4.08 6.67
N LEU A 2 20.99 -3.84 7.06
CA LEU A 2 19.89 -4.70 6.61
C LEU A 2 19.65 -4.34 5.14
N THR A 3 19.63 -5.34 4.26
CA THR A 3 19.31 -5.16 2.84
C THR A 3 17.90 -5.69 2.63
N PHE A 4 17.03 -4.86 2.06
CA PHE A 4 15.70 -5.27 1.64
C PHE A 4 15.75 -5.63 0.15
N PRO A 5 15.43 -6.87 -0.24
CA PRO A 5 15.40 -7.23 -1.66
C PRO A 5 14.29 -6.48 -2.38
N ALA A 6 14.49 -6.21 -3.67
CA ALA A 6 13.44 -5.69 -4.52
C ALA A 6 12.32 -6.73 -4.68
N PRO A 7 11.04 -6.33 -4.58
CA PRO A 7 9.91 -7.25 -4.71
C PRO A 7 9.71 -7.74 -6.15
N GLY A 8 9.25 -8.97 -6.28
CA GLY A 8 8.81 -9.56 -7.53
C GLY A 8 7.46 -9.03 -8.02
N ALA A 9 7.09 -9.43 -9.23
CA ALA A 9 5.81 -9.08 -9.85
C ALA A 9 4.65 -9.64 -9.03
N SER A 10 3.66 -8.80 -8.73
CA SER A 10 2.47 -9.15 -7.94
C SER A 10 2.76 -9.78 -6.56
N GLU A 11 3.96 -9.54 -6.03
CA GLU A 11 4.34 -9.99 -4.69
C GLU A 11 3.50 -9.28 -3.61
N THR A 12 3.09 -10.00 -2.58
CA THR A 12 2.46 -9.39 -1.40
C THR A 12 3.55 -8.76 -0.52
N LEU A 13 3.62 -7.44 -0.54
CA LEU A 13 4.58 -6.63 0.23
C LEU A 13 4.28 -6.64 1.74
N GLY A 14 2.99 -6.76 2.08
CA GLY A 14 2.54 -6.75 3.45
C GLY A 14 1.08 -7.19 3.56
N LYS A 15 0.73 -7.68 4.75
CA LYS A 15 -0.62 -8.16 5.06
C LYS A 15 -0.96 -7.88 6.51
N VAL A 16 -2.18 -7.40 6.75
CA VAL A 16 -2.71 -7.17 8.09
C VAL A 16 -4.14 -7.69 8.18
N ILE A 17 -4.47 -8.33 9.30
CA ILE A 17 -5.83 -8.72 9.64
C ILE A 17 -6.35 -7.70 10.64
N LEU A 18 -7.51 -7.10 10.36
CA LEU A 18 -8.05 -6.10 11.28
C LEU A 18 -8.82 -6.76 12.42
N PRO A 19 -8.46 -6.52 13.69
CA PRO A 19 -9.15 -7.10 14.83
C PRO A 19 -10.48 -6.40 15.15
N ARG A 20 -10.72 -5.21 14.57
CA ARG A 20 -11.89 -4.37 14.82
C ARG A 20 -12.37 -3.75 13.51
N ALA A 21 -13.62 -3.32 13.48
CA ALA A 21 -14.12 -2.50 12.40
C ALA A 21 -13.39 -1.15 12.40
N VAL A 22 -12.90 -0.75 11.22
CA VAL A 22 -12.11 0.46 11.02
C VAL A 22 -12.55 1.13 9.73
N THR A 23 -12.68 2.45 9.74
CA THR A 23 -12.82 3.24 8.51
C THR A 23 -11.46 3.79 8.12
N LEU A 24 -11.02 3.48 6.91
CA LEU A 24 -9.92 4.19 6.27
C LEU A 24 -10.47 5.47 5.61
N PRO A 25 -9.84 6.63 5.82
CA PRO A 25 -10.30 7.88 5.22
C PRO A 25 -10.16 7.84 3.69
N ALA A 26 -10.93 8.71 3.01
CA ALA A 26 -10.77 8.97 1.59
C ALA A 26 -9.30 9.28 1.24
N ASP A 27 -8.83 8.75 0.11
CA ASP A 27 -7.46 8.89 -0.37
C ASP A 27 -6.38 8.49 0.65
N PHE A 28 -6.75 7.63 1.60
CA PHE A 28 -5.94 7.27 2.76
C PHE A 28 -5.34 8.49 3.47
N ALA A 29 -6.09 9.59 3.58
CA ALA A 29 -5.62 10.84 4.16
C ALA A 29 -4.90 10.65 5.51
N GLY A 30 -3.68 11.19 5.60
CA GLY A 30 -2.79 11.04 6.75
C GLY A 30 -1.94 9.77 6.75
N ALA A 31 -2.01 8.95 5.70
CA ALA A 31 -1.01 7.92 5.42
C ALA A 31 0.35 8.57 5.10
N VAL A 32 1.41 7.83 5.42
CA VAL A 32 2.80 8.24 5.15
C VAL A 32 3.57 7.05 4.61
N GLY A 33 4.51 7.29 3.71
CA GLY A 33 5.35 6.27 3.10
C GLY A 33 6.81 6.69 3.13
N ASN A 34 7.68 5.70 3.05
CA ASN A 34 9.11 5.86 2.89
C ASN A 34 9.67 4.72 2.04
N VAL A 35 10.71 5.02 1.27
CA VAL A 35 11.43 4.05 0.45
C VAL A 35 12.93 4.34 0.59
N ASP A 36 13.75 3.30 0.76
CA ASP A 36 15.20 3.44 0.87
C ASP A 36 15.85 3.65 -0.51
N THR A 37 15.32 3.01 -1.54
CA THR A 37 15.77 3.17 -2.93
C THR A 37 14.56 3.36 -3.84
N SER A 38 14.50 4.50 -4.52
CA SER A 38 13.39 4.83 -5.43
C SER A 38 13.31 3.87 -6.62
N PRO A 39 12.11 3.61 -7.15
CA PRO A 39 11.93 2.81 -8.35
C PRO A 39 12.47 3.54 -9.60
N ALA A 40 12.71 2.79 -10.67
CA ALA A 40 13.12 3.36 -11.97
C ALA A 40 11.94 4.03 -12.71
N ALA A 41 10.72 3.59 -12.43
CA ALA A 41 9.47 4.16 -12.95
C ALA A 41 8.39 4.17 -11.85
N GLY A 42 7.19 4.68 -12.16
CA GLY A 42 6.08 4.67 -11.20
C GLY A 42 5.76 3.25 -10.72
N PHE A 43 5.87 3.02 -9.40
CA PHE A 43 5.61 1.74 -8.76
C PHE A 43 4.25 1.78 -8.08
N ALA A 44 3.25 1.12 -8.68
CA ALA A 44 1.87 1.13 -8.21
C ALA A 44 1.58 -0.11 -7.34
N ILE A 45 1.37 0.13 -6.06
CA ILE A 45 0.99 -0.86 -5.05
C ILE A 45 -0.54 -0.90 -4.95
N ASP A 46 -1.13 -2.06 -5.20
CA ASP A 46 -2.56 -2.27 -5.02
C ASP A 46 -2.87 -2.56 -3.55
N VAL A 47 -3.86 -1.85 -3.00
CA VAL A 47 -4.38 -2.07 -1.65
C VAL A 47 -5.65 -2.87 -1.79
N THR A 48 -5.65 -4.09 -1.26
CA THR A 48 -6.81 -4.99 -1.37
C THR A 48 -7.45 -5.27 -0.03
N ARG A 49 -8.78 -5.40 -0.01
CA ARG A 49 -9.58 -5.96 1.09
C ARG A 49 -10.13 -7.30 0.65
N ASN A 50 -9.71 -8.38 1.30
CA ASN A 50 -10.12 -9.76 0.97
C ASN A 50 -9.93 -10.12 -0.51
N GLY A 51 -8.90 -9.54 -1.16
CA GLY A 51 -8.59 -9.76 -2.58
C GLY A 51 -9.23 -8.78 -3.56
N PHE A 52 -10.14 -7.91 -3.11
CA PHE A 52 -10.71 -6.85 -3.94
C PHE A 52 -9.95 -5.55 -3.76
N SER A 53 -9.53 -4.91 -4.85
CA SER A 53 -8.88 -3.60 -4.80
C SER A 53 -9.80 -2.55 -4.16
N VAL A 54 -9.23 -1.76 -3.25
CA VAL A 54 -9.92 -0.65 -2.55
C VAL A 54 -9.15 0.67 -2.71
N GLY A 55 -7.98 0.63 -3.33
CA GLY A 55 -7.15 1.81 -3.54
C GLY A 55 -5.77 1.44 -4.07
N THR A 56 -4.99 2.47 -4.36
CA THR A 56 -3.64 2.33 -4.90
C THR A 56 -2.71 3.31 -4.20
N ILE A 57 -1.48 2.86 -3.97
CA ILE A 57 -0.39 3.68 -3.46
C ILE A 57 0.67 3.70 -4.55
N THR A 58 1.04 4.87 -5.06
CA THR A 58 2.05 5.00 -6.11
C THR A 58 3.31 5.61 -5.53
N ILE A 59 4.47 5.04 -5.84
CA ILE A 59 5.78 5.60 -5.55
C ILE A 59 6.36 6.06 -6.88
N ASP A 60 6.66 7.35 -7.03
CA ASP A 60 7.30 7.84 -8.25
C ASP A 60 8.82 7.60 -8.25
N SER A 61 9.49 7.92 -9.37
CA SER A 61 10.94 7.75 -9.50
C SER A 61 11.76 8.68 -8.58
N ALA A 62 11.14 9.69 -7.99
CA ALA A 62 11.75 10.54 -6.96
C ALA A 62 11.53 9.97 -5.54
N GLY A 63 10.81 8.86 -5.40
CA GLY A 63 10.48 8.24 -4.12
C GLY A 63 9.29 8.89 -3.40
N ALA A 64 8.54 9.78 -4.07
CA ALA A 64 7.37 10.41 -3.49
C ALA A 64 6.16 9.48 -3.55
N PHE A 65 5.39 9.45 -2.47
CA PHE A 65 4.20 8.62 -2.34
C PHE A 65 2.93 9.41 -2.67
N ALA A 66 2.07 8.84 -3.48
CA ALA A 66 0.69 9.28 -3.69
C ALA A 66 -0.27 8.18 -3.24
N PHE A 67 -1.30 8.55 -2.49
CA PHE A 67 -2.28 7.63 -1.93
C PHE A 67 -3.66 7.96 -2.51
N ALA A 68 -4.39 6.94 -2.97
CA ALA A 68 -5.71 7.11 -3.53
C ALA A 68 -6.60 5.92 -3.16
N THR A 69 -7.82 6.19 -2.72
CA THR A 69 -8.84 5.15 -2.58
C THR A 69 -9.64 5.03 -3.87
N ALA A 70 -10.32 3.90 -4.07
CA ALA A 70 -11.21 3.74 -5.22
C ALA A 70 -12.29 4.84 -5.22
N GLY A 71 -12.27 5.69 -6.25
CA GLY A 71 -13.21 6.81 -6.40
C GLY A 71 -13.07 7.92 -5.35
N GLY A 72 -11.96 7.98 -4.59
CA GLY A 72 -11.77 8.98 -3.53
C GLY A 72 -12.73 8.82 -2.35
N ALA A 73 -13.32 7.64 -2.18
CA ALA A 73 -14.27 7.36 -1.10
C ALA A 73 -13.57 6.72 0.13
N PRO A 74 -14.08 6.91 1.35
CA PRO A 74 -13.63 6.15 2.52
C PRO A 74 -13.83 4.65 2.33
N VAL A 75 -12.94 3.84 2.91
CA VAL A 75 -13.02 2.36 2.85
C VAL A 75 -13.47 1.84 4.21
N LEU A 76 -14.64 1.19 4.24
CA LEU A 76 -15.17 0.55 5.44
C LEU A 76 -14.60 -0.85 5.57
N LEU A 77 -13.95 -1.15 6.70
CA LEU A 77 -13.40 -2.46 7.02
C LEU A 77 -14.12 -3.05 8.22
N SER A 78 -14.43 -4.34 8.14
CA SER A 78 -15.02 -5.13 9.23
C SER A 78 -13.93 -5.84 10.03
N ALA A 79 -14.25 -6.24 11.25
CA ALA A 79 -13.37 -7.15 12.00
C ALA A 79 -13.19 -8.46 11.22
N GLY A 80 -11.94 -8.93 11.13
CA GLY A 80 -11.55 -10.10 10.34
C GLY A 80 -11.18 -9.81 8.90
N ASP A 81 -11.45 -8.61 8.37
CA ASP A 81 -11.01 -8.25 7.02
C ASP A 81 -9.49 -8.31 6.91
N VAL A 82 -9.03 -8.84 5.78
CA VAL A 82 -7.62 -8.98 5.47
C VAL A 82 -7.23 -7.94 4.44
N VAL A 83 -6.41 -6.98 4.85
CA VAL A 83 -5.81 -5.98 3.97
C VAL A 83 -4.44 -6.46 3.49
N ARG A 84 -4.19 -6.37 2.18
CA ARG A 84 -2.88 -6.68 1.59
C ARG A 84 -2.41 -5.53 0.71
N PHE A 85 -1.09 -5.39 0.64
CA PHE A 85 -0.38 -4.49 -0.26
C PHE A 85 0.32 -5.34 -1.30
N VAL A 86 0.00 -5.15 -2.57
CA VAL A 86 0.44 -6.02 -3.66
C VAL A 86 1.25 -5.20 -4.66
N ALA A 87 2.45 -5.67 -4.98
CA ALA A 87 3.33 -5.07 -5.97
C ALA A 87 2.67 -5.04 -7.38
N PRO A 88 3.12 -4.15 -8.28
CA PRO A 88 2.65 -4.13 -9.66
C PRO A 88 2.96 -5.45 -10.39
N SER A 89 2.24 -5.71 -11.49
CA SER A 89 2.44 -6.90 -12.32
C SER A 89 3.77 -6.91 -13.09
N VAL A 90 4.42 -5.75 -13.21
CA VAL A 90 5.78 -5.61 -13.73
C VAL A 90 6.69 -5.30 -12.56
N ALA A 91 7.65 -6.19 -12.30
CA ALA A 91 8.62 -6.00 -11.23
C ALA A 91 9.55 -4.81 -11.54
N ASP A 92 9.88 -4.04 -10.50
CA ASP A 92 10.93 -3.04 -10.54
C ASP A 92 12.14 -3.60 -9.77
N THR A 93 13.30 -3.66 -10.42
CA THR A 93 14.49 -4.31 -9.84
C THR A 93 15.31 -3.37 -8.96
N SER A 94 15.02 -2.07 -8.94
CA SER A 94 15.78 -1.09 -8.15
C SER A 94 15.10 -0.75 -6.83
N ILE A 95 13.77 -0.77 -6.78
CA ILE A 95 13.04 -0.36 -5.59
C ILE A 95 13.35 -1.26 -4.38
N ALA A 96 13.64 -0.65 -3.24
CA ALA A 96 13.96 -1.38 -2.02
C ALA A 96 13.56 -0.61 -0.76
N GLY A 97 13.33 -1.35 0.33
CA GLY A 97 13.08 -0.76 1.66
C GLY A 97 11.77 0.01 1.74
N ILE A 98 10.70 -0.53 1.16
CA ILE A 98 9.37 0.11 1.19
C ILE A 98 8.78 -0.02 2.60
N SER A 99 8.36 1.10 3.18
CA SER A 99 7.60 1.14 4.42
C SER A 99 6.47 2.16 4.32
N MET A 100 5.34 1.88 4.98
CA MET A 100 4.19 2.78 4.96
C MET A 100 3.30 2.60 6.19
N THR A 101 2.59 3.66 6.55
CA THR A 101 1.51 3.65 7.54
C THR A 101 0.19 3.96 6.84
N ILE A 102 -0.84 3.19 7.15
CA ILE A 102 -2.23 3.50 6.77
C ILE A 102 -3.00 3.91 8.02
N ARG A 103 -3.60 5.09 7.99
CA ARG A 103 -4.42 5.59 9.08
C ARG A 103 -5.84 5.06 8.97
N GLY A 104 -6.42 4.68 10.10
CA GLY A 104 -7.84 4.37 10.21
C GLY A 104 -8.40 4.83 11.55
N SER A 105 -9.70 5.08 11.60
CA SER A 105 -10.44 5.37 12.83
C SER A 105 -11.38 4.23 13.16
N LEU A 106 -11.64 4.00 14.45
CA LEU A 106 -12.67 3.06 14.88
C LEU A 106 -14.03 3.50 14.29
N VAL A 107 -14.84 2.52 13.89
CA VAL A 107 -16.24 2.73 13.53
C VAL A 107 -17.08 2.87 14.79
#